data_AF-A0A1X7U7D9-F1
#
_entry.id   AF-A0A1X7U7D9-F1
#
_cell.length_a   1.000
_cell.length_b   1.000
_cell.length_c   1.000
_cell.angle_alpha   90.00
_cell.angle_beta   90.00
_cell.angle_gamma   90.00
#
_symmetry.space_group_name_H-M   'P 1'
#
loop_
_entity.id
_entity.type
_entity.pdbx_description
1 polymer ?
#
loop_
_entity_poly.entity_id
_entity_poly.type
_entity_poly.pdbx_seq_one_letter_code
_entity_poly.pdbx_strand_id
1 'polypeptide(L)'
;MAEGRQLNTYIRDLNTVLSNLSHFPKDKWRSFGLEAGLYEPTLSAIEANHRGDVEGCFRECVSLWLKKKDGVDKKGAPTWLRLRDILEEIGEKDLADEIRRHG
;
A
#
# COMPACT_ATOMS: atom_id res chain seq x y z
N MET A 1 -6.70 -25.64 -11.70
CA MET A 1 -7.18 -24.69 -10.68
C MET A 1 -6.04 -24.39 -9.72
N ALA A 2 -5.26 -23.34 -9.97
CA ALA A 2 -4.16 -22.94 -9.09
C ALA A 2 -3.86 -21.43 -9.27
N GLU A 3 -4.81 -20.56 -8.94
CA GLU A 3 -4.63 -19.09 -8.97
C GLU A 3 -4.78 -18.45 -7.58
N GLY A 4 -4.82 -19.25 -6.51
CA GLY A 4 -5.07 -18.76 -5.14
C GLY A 4 -3.87 -18.75 -4.20
N ARG A 5 -2.67 -19.20 -4.62
CA ARG A 5 -1.56 -19.48 -3.69
C ARG A 5 -0.61 -18.31 -3.44
N GLN A 6 -0.53 -17.34 -4.35
CA GLN A 6 0.46 -16.25 -4.30
C GLN A 6 -0.06 -15.02 -3.53
N LEU A 7 -1.37 -14.72 -3.62
CA LEU A 7 -1.96 -13.49 -3.07
C LEU A 7 -1.93 -13.39 -1.53
N ASN A 8 -1.90 -14.51 -0.81
CA ASN A 8 -1.87 -14.50 0.67
C ASN A 8 -0.44 -14.56 1.25
N THR A 9 0.58 -14.32 0.42
CA THR A 9 1.96 -14.27 0.89
C THR A 9 2.26 -12.94 1.56
N TYR A 10 3.01 -12.99 2.67
CA TYR A 10 3.48 -11.80 3.38
C TYR A 10 4.45 -11.03 2.50
N ILE A 11 4.15 -9.76 2.26
CA ILE A 11 5.06 -8.87 1.57
C ILE A 11 6.03 -8.26 2.57
N ARG A 12 7.32 -8.30 2.25
CA ARG A 12 8.39 -7.72 3.10
C ARG A 12 9.31 -6.79 2.33
N ASP A 13 9.35 -6.92 1.01
CA ASP A 13 10.24 -6.14 0.16
C ASP A 13 9.51 -4.89 -0.33
N LEU A 14 10.01 -3.72 0.10
CA LEU A 14 9.47 -2.43 -0.31
C LEU A 14 9.61 -2.19 -1.81
N ASN A 15 10.74 -2.56 -2.42
CA ASN A 15 10.98 -2.30 -3.84
C ASN A 15 10.05 -3.14 -4.71
N THR A 16 9.77 -4.38 -4.33
CA THR A 16 8.79 -5.24 -5.00
C THR A 16 7.39 -4.60 -4.99
N VAL A 17 6.95 -4.07 -3.85
CA VAL A 17 5.65 -3.35 -3.78
C VAL A 17 5.66 -2.11 -4.66
N LEU A 18 6.69 -1.27 -4.53
CA LEU A 18 6.77 -0.02 -5.29
C LEU A 18 6.82 -0.25 -6.80
N SER A 19 7.47 -1.33 -7.24
CA SER A 19 7.54 -1.70 -8.66
C SER A 19 6.16 -2.09 -9.21
N ASN A 20 5.38 -2.86 -8.44
CA ASN A 20 4.00 -3.22 -8.77
C ASN A 20 3.04 -2.03 -8.67
N LEU A 21 3.39 -1.00 -7.90
CA LEU A 21 2.64 0.25 -7.78
C LEU A 21 3.26 1.37 -8.63
N SER A 22 4.04 1.05 -9.67
CA SER A 22 4.70 2.05 -10.51
C SER A 22 3.72 2.99 -11.20
N HIS A 23 2.54 2.49 -11.59
CA HIS A 23 1.46 3.29 -12.19
C HIS A 23 0.48 3.90 -11.17
N PHE A 24 0.68 3.66 -9.87
CA PHE A 24 -0.18 4.22 -8.83
C PHE A 24 -0.08 5.76 -8.79
N PRO A 25 -1.20 6.49 -8.78
CA PRO A 25 -1.21 7.95 -8.63
C PRO A 25 -0.71 8.35 -7.24
N LYS A 26 0.54 8.82 -7.17
CA LYS A 26 1.26 9.04 -5.92
C LYS A 26 0.61 10.07 -5.01
N ASP A 27 -0.16 11.00 -5.55
CA ASP A 27 -0.97 11.97 -4.80
C ASP A 27 -2.04 11.30 -3.91
N LYS A 28 -2.46 10.06 -4.22
CA LYS A 28 -3.38 9.26 -3.40
C LYS A 28 -2.72 8.51 -2.24
N TRP A 29 -1.44 8.76 -1.96
CA TRP A 29 -0.71 8.08 -0.88
C TRP A 29 -1.39 8.21 0.49
N ARG A 30 -2.02 9.35 0.78
CA ARG A 30 -2.78 9.57 2.03
C ARG A 30 -3.98 8.62 2.14
N SER A 31 -4.78 8.52 1.07
CA SER A 31 -5.91 7.60 1.00
C SER A 31 -5.47 6.14 1.14
N PHE A 32 -4.39 5.77 0.45
CA PHE A 32 -3.76 4.45 0.62
C PHE A 32 -3.38 4.20 2.09
N GLY A 33 -2.70 5.15 2.72
CA GLY A 33 -2.23 5.03 4.10
C GLY A 33 -3.37 4.83 5.11
N LEU A 34 -4.49 5.54 4.94
CA LEU A 34 -5.67 5.39 5.79
C LEU A 34 -6.28 4.00 5.67
N GLU A 35 -6.48 3.49 4.45
CA GLU A 35 -7.04 2.15 4.25
C GLU A 35 -6.06 1.03 4.63
N ALA A 36 -4.77 1.31 4.51
CA ALA A 36 -3.70 0.47 5.04
C ALA A 36 -3.71 0.38 6.57
N GLY A 37 -4.40 1.30 7.28
CA GLY A 37 -4.51 1.32 8.74
C GLY A 37 -3.50 2.22 9.45
N LEU A 38 -2.82 3.11 8.71
CA LEU A 38 -2.02 4.19 9.29
C LEU A 38 -2.94 5.31 9.77
N TYR A 39 -2.61 5.94 10.89
CA TYR A 39 -3.44 6.99 11.45
C TYR A 39 -3.04 8.38 10.93
N GLU A 40 -3.99 9.32 10.94
CA GLU A 40 -3.79 10.71 10.52
C GLU A 40 -2.53 11.39 11.13
N PRO A 41 -2.18 11.19 12.43
CA PRO A 41 -0.94 11.75 12.97
C PRO A 41 0.32 11.20 12.28
N THR A 42 0.33 9.91 11.93
CA THR A 42 1.44 9.29 11.21
C THR A 42 1.54 9.83 9.79
N LEU A 43 0.42 9.96 9.08
CA LEU A 43 0.40 10.51 7.72
C LEU A 43 0.83 11.98 7.73
N SER A 44 0.34 12.77 8.68
CA SER A 44 0.76 14.17 8.82
C SER A 44 2.26 14.32 9.10
N ALA A 45 2.85 13.39 9.85
CA ALA A 45 4.29 13.37 10.07
C ALA A 45 5.09 13.03 8.80
N ILE A 46 4.61 12.08 7.98
CA ILE A 46 5.22 11.76 6.68
C ILE A 46 5.21 13.01 5.77
N GLU A 47 4.07 13.68 5.65
CA GLU A 47 3.93 14.89 4.83
C GLU A 47 4.85 16.03 5.31
N ALA A 48 5.03 16.17 6.63
CA ALA A 48 5.95 17.15 7.20
C ALA A 48 7.42 16.81 6.91
N ASN A 49 7.80 15.54 6.98
CA ASN A 49 9.16 15.07 6.74
C ASN A 49 9.56 15.15 5.25
N HIS A 50 8.59 14.93 4.36
CA HIS A 50 8.76 14.90 2.91
C HIS A 50 8.03 16.07 2.22
N ARG A 51 8.07 17.26 2.82
CA ARG A 51 7.31 18.42 2.32
C ARG A 51 7.63 18.72 0.85
N GLY A 52 6.62 18.60 -0.01
CA GLY A 52 6.74 18.83 -1.46
C GLY A 52 7.26 17.62 -2.27
N ASP A 53 7.67 16.54 -1.59
CA ASP A 53 8.12 15.29 -2.21
C ASP A 53 7.04 14.21 -2.06
N VAL A 54 6.13 14.18 -3.04
CA VAL A 54 5.00 13.22 -3.06
C VAL A 54 5.49 11.77 -3.20
N GLU A 55 6.56 11.54 -3.95
CA GLU A 55 7.15 10.20 -4.12
C GLU A 55 7.77 9.71 -2.80
N GLY A 56 8.49 10.59 -2.10
CA GLY A 56 9.01 10.33 -0.76
C GLY A 56 7.90 10.02 0.25
N CYS A 57 6.82 10.81 0.24
CA CYS A 57 5.64 10.54 1.07
C CYS A 57 5.05 9.15 0.80
N PHE A 58 4.84 8.81 -0.47
CA PHE A 58 4.31 7.52 -0.86
C PHE A 58 5.23 6.36 -0.44
N ARG A 59 6.53 6.48 -0.70
CA ARG A 59 7.53 5.48 -0.32
C ARG A 59 7.57 5.24 1.19
N GLU A 60 7.56 6.30 1.99
CA GLU A 60 7.54 6.17 3.46
C GLU A 60 6.22 5.56 3.93
N CYS A 61 5.09 5.97 3.36
CA CYS A 61 3.77 5.39 3.66
C CYS A 61 3.74 3.87 3.44
N VAL A 62 4.21 3.38 2.28
CA VAL A 62 4.29 1.93 2.00
C VAL A 62 5.26 1.25 2.96
N SER A 63 6.39 1.88 3.30
CA SER A 63 7.34 1.33 4.29
C SER A 63 6.70 1.12 5.66
N LEU A 64 5.88 2.07 6.12
CA LEU A 64 5.21 1.99 7.42
C LEU A 64 4.07 0.96 7.42
N TRP A 65 3.35 0.82 6.30
CA TRP A 65 2.39 -0.27 6.12
C TRP A 65 3.08 -1.65 6.23
N LEU A 66 4.19 -1.87 5.52
CA LEU A 66 4.95 -3.12 5.60
C LEU A 66 5.51 -3.41 7.00
N LYS A 67 5.86 -2.36 7.76
CA LYS A 67 6.29 -2.46 9.17
C LYS A 67 5.12 -2.65 10.14
N LYS A 68 3.87 -2.71 9.65
CA LYS A 68 2.65 -2.88 10.44
C LYS A 68 2.46 -1.79 11.51
N LYS A 69 2.84 -0.56 11.20
CA LYS A 69 2.69 0.57 12.14
C LYS A 69 1.20 0.85 12.43
N ASP A 70 0.92 1.47 13.58
CA ASP A 70 -0.42 1.90 13.98
C ASP A 70 -1.46 0.77 14.01
N GLY A 71 -2.49 0.85 13.17
CA GLY A 71 -3.63 -0.07 13.10
C GLY A 71 -3.56 -1.05 11.93
N VAL A 72 -2.44 -1.17 11.23
CA VAL A 72 -2.30 -2.03 10.04
C VAL A 72 -2.74 -3.47 10.35
N ASP A 73 -2.29 -4.06 11.46
CA ASP A 73 -2.67 -5.43 11.81
C ASP A 73 -4.18 -5.60 12.06
N LYS A 74 -4.90 -4.51 12.39
CA LYS A 74 -6.38 -4.53 12.54
C LYS A 74 -7.10 -4.49 11.19
N LYS A 75 -6.49 -3.85 10.18
CA LYS A 75 -6.99 -3.79 8.79
C LYS A 75 -6.58 -5.02 7.98
N GLY A 76 -5.52 -5.71 8.40
CA GLY A 76 -5.04 -6.95 7.80
C GLY A 76 -3.53 -6.92 7.57
N ALA A 77 -2.90 -8.09 7.62
CA ALA A 77 -1.48 -8.24 7.35
C ALA A 77 -1.11 -7.70 5.96
N PRO A 78 0.10 -7.14 5.77
CA PRO A 78 0.59 -6.74 4.45
C PRO A 78 0.80 -7.95 3.53
N THR A 79 -0.23 -8.27 2.75
CA THR A 79 -0.25 -9.32 1.72
C THR A 79 -0.66 -8.72 0.38
N TRP A 80 -0.43 -9.41 -0.73
CA TRP A 80 -0.89 -8.96 -2.05
C TRP A 80 -2.41 -8.87 -2.12
N LEU A 81 -3.11 -9.78 -1.43
CA LEU A 81 -4.55 -9.73 -1.25
C LEU A 81 -4.97 -8.42 -0.58
N ARG A 82 -4.35 -8.07 0.56
CA ARG A 82 -4.68 -6.82 1.25
C ARG A 82 -4.31 -5.60 0.42
N LEU A 83 -3.19 -5.64 -0.32
CA LEU A 83 -2.82 -4.56 -1.23
C LEU A 83 -3.89 -4.32 -2.30
N ARG A 84 -4.35 -5.39 -2.94
CA ARG A 84 -5.45 -5.33 -3.91
C ARG A 84 -6.71 -4.74 -3.28
N ASP A 85 -7.12 -5.23 -2.12
CA ASP A 85 -8.33 -4.74 -1.44
C ASP A 85 -8.22 -3.24 -1.15
N ILE A 86 -7.06 -2.75 -0.70
CA ILE A 86 -6.82 -1.31 -0.49
C ILE A 86 -6.98 -0.54 -1.82
N LEU A 87 -6.42 -1.04 -2.92
CA LEU A 87 -6.54 -0.41 -4.23
C LEU A 87 -8.00 -0.36 -4.71
N GLU A 88 -8.77 -1.42 -4.51
CA GLU A 88 -10.20 -1.44 -4.80
C GLU A 88 -10.97 -0.41 -3.94
N GLU A 89 -10.67 -0.34 -2.64
CA GLU A 89 -11.28 0.60 -1.67
C GLU A 89 -11.06 2.08 -2.07
N ILE A 90 -9.87 2.42 -2.60
CA ILE A 90 -9.54 3.79 -3.04
C ILE A 90 -9.84 4.07 -4.53
N GLY A 91 -10.46 3.10 -5.22
CA GLY A 91 -10.94 3.24 -6.60
C GLY A 91 -9.91 2.94 -7.70
N GLU A 92 -8.72 2.44 -7.37
CA GLU A 92 -7.67 2.01 -8.31
C GLU A 92 -7.92 0.60 -8.84
N LYS A 93 -9.10 0.38 -9.44
CA LYS A 93 -9.56 -0.96 -9.86
C LYS A 93 -8.66 -1.59 -10.94
N ASP A 94 -8.19 -0.80 -11.90
CA ASP A 94 -7.32 -1.30 -12.97
C ASP A 94 -5.99 -1.84 -12.42
N LEU A 95 -5.42 -1.13 -11.43
CA LEU A 95 -4.19 -1.54 -10.76
C LEU A 95 -4.43 -2.74 -9.82
N ALA A 96 -5.58 -2.79 -9.14
CA ALA A 96 -5.98 -3.96 -8.37
C ALA A 96 -6.06 -5.22 -9.24
N ASP A 97 -6.64 -5.10 -10.44
CA ASP A 97 -6.73 -6.18 -11.42
C ASP A 97 -5.35 -6.57 -11.99
N GLU A 98 -4.43 -5.62 -12.15
CA GLU A 98 -3.04 -5.89 -12.55
C GLU A 98 -2.31 -6.73 -11.50
N ILE A 99 -2.41 -6.35 -10.22
CA ILE A 99 -1.84 -7.12 -9.10
C ILE A 99 -2.41 -8.54 -9.07
N ARG A 100 -3.70 -8.71 -9.36
CA ARG A 100 -4.31 -10.05 -9.42
C ARG A 100 -3.69 -10.94 -10.51
N ARG A 101 -3.29 -10.37 -11.65
CA ARG A 101 -2.75 -11.11 -12.79
C ARG A 101 -1.27 -11.47 -12.65
N HIS A 102 -0.52 -10.70 -11.85
CA HIS A 102 0.94 -10.81 -11.78
C HIS A 102 1.49 -11.09 -10.36
N GLY A 103 0.64 -11.08 -9.33
CA GLY A 103 1.00 -11.25 -7.91
C GLY A 103 0.92 -12.67 -7.39
#